data_AF-R9WIH3-F1
#
_entry.id   AF-R9WIH3-F1
#
_cell.length_a   1.000
_cell.length_b   1.000
_cell.length_c   1.000
_cell.angle_alpha   90.00
_cell.angle_beta   90.00
_cell.angle_gamma   90.00
#
_symmetry.space_group_name_H-M   'P 1'
#
loop_
_entity.id
_entity.type
_entity.pdbx_description
1 polymer ?
#
loop_
_entity_poly.entity_id
_entity_poly.type
_entity_poly.pdbx_seq_one_letter_code
_entity_poly.pdbx_strand_id
1 'polypeptide(L)'
;MRQGESTSSGGRKPHLVRLNRNYGYVASFNIGTSYMASMFNYLNGEIIQYNRKPIEKFDILNIMQMIKEEIKNFSKLIQLNMGY
;
A
#
# COMPACT_ATOMS: atom_id res chain seq x y z
N MET A 1 8.82 55.92 14.59
CA MET A 1 10.07 55.17 14.88
C MET A 1 9.91 53.78 14.30
N ARG A 2 10.86 53.35 13.46
CA ARG A 2 10.78 52.13 12.66
C ARG A 2 10.98 50.89 13.56
N GLN A 3 10.02 49.97 13.55
CA GLN A 3 10.19 48.64 14.11
C GLN A 3 10.85 47.79 13.02
N GLY A 4 12.06 47.30 13.30
CA GLY A 4 12.82 46.52 12.33
C GLY A 4 12.09 45.22 12.03
N GLU A 5 11.59 45.08 10.81
CA GLU A 5 11.33 43.78 10.24
C GLU A 5 12.68 43.07 10.13
N SER A 6 12.90 42.07 10.98
CA SER A 6 13.97 41.10 10.76
C SER A 6 13.74 40.50 9.38
N THR A 7 14.59 40.90 8.43
CA THR A 7 14.79 40.21 7.17
C THR A 7 15.04 38.74 7.49
N SER A 8 14.05 37.85 7.28
CA SER A 8 14.33 36.42 7.31
C SER A 8 15.21 36.16 6.10
N SER A 9 16.50 36.10 6.37
CA SER A 9 17.59 35.73 5.46
C SER A 9 17.11 34.79 4.37
N GLY A 10 17.12 35.29 3.14
CA GLY A 10 16.75 34.56 1.94
C GLY A 10 17.46 33.21 1.86
N GLY A 11 16.67 32.14 1.97
CA GLY A 11 17.04 30.81 1.53
C GLY A 11 15.98 30.35 0.54
N ARG A 12 16.39 29.70 -0.56
CA ARG A 12 15.44 29.05 -1.48
C ARG A 12 14.60 28.07 -0.66
N LYS A 13 13.27 28.26 -0.65
CA LYS A 13 12.34 27.38 0.03
C LYS A 13 12.63 25.93 -0.41
N PRO A 14 12.91 25.00 0.52
CA PRO A 14 13.27 23.63 0.15
C PRO A 14 12.13 22.98 -0.62
N HIS A 15 12.46 22.30 -1.71
CA HIS A 15 11.48 21.49 -2.44
C HIS A 15 11.24 20.20 -1.67
N LEU A 16 10.07 20.08 -1.06
CA LEU A 16 9.63 18.81 -0.51
C LEU A 16 9.34 17.85 -1.66
N VAL A 17 10.21 16.85 -1.82
CA VAL A 17 9.94 15.69 -2.67
C VAL A 17 9.14 14.69 -1.84
N ARG A 18 8.02 14.20 -2.37
CA ARG A 18 7.22 13.12 -1.76
C ARG A 18 7.10 11.99 -2.76
N LEU A 19 7.10 10.76 -2.25
CA LEU A 19 6.79 9.60 -3.07
C LEU A 19 5.35 9.71 -3.57
N ASN A 20 5.12 9.49 -4.86
CA ASN A 20 3.76 9.42 -5.40
C ASN A 20 3.07 8.15 -4.89
N ARG A 21 2.20 8.32 -3.89
CA ARG A 21 1.43 7.24 -3.28
C ARG A 21 0.53 6.50 -4.28
N ASN A 22 0.10 7.16 -5.35
CA ASN A 22 -0.81 6.60 -6.36
C ASN A 22 -0.09 5.94 -7.55
N TYR A 23 1.24 5.83 -7.52
CA TYR A 23 2.00 5.17 -8.60
C TYR A 23 1.71 3.67 -8.68
N GLY A 24 1.40 3.04 -7.56
CA GLY A 24 1.07 1.63 -7.50
C GLY A 24 0.90 1.13 -6.07
N TYR A 25 0.80 -0.19 -5.93
CA TYR A 25 0.68 -0.88 -4.66
C TYR A 25 1.63 -2.07 -4.59
N VAL A 26 1.95 -2.51 -3.38
CA VAL A 26 2.69 -3.74 -3.08
C VAL A 26 1.72 -4.75 -2.49
N ALA A 27 1.71 -5.97 -3.04
CA ALA A 27 1.01 -7.11 -2.45
C ALA A 27 2.02 -8.01 -1.72
N SER A 28 1.78 -8.26 -0.44
CA SER A 28 2.61 -9.11 0.40
C SER A 28 1.81 -10.33 0.85
N PHE A 29 2.38 -11.52 0.72
CA PHE A 29 1.76 -12.78 1.11
C PHE A 29 2.67 -13.50 2.12
N ASN A 30 2.11 -13.89 3.26
CA ASN A 30 2.77 -14.74 4.24
C ASN A 30 2.00 -16.07 4.32
N ILE A 31 2.69 -17.17 4.01
CA ILE A 31 2.14 -18.52 3.98
C ILE A 31 2.63 -19.24 5.24
N GLY A 32 1.74 -19.38 6.23
CA GLY A 32 1.94 -20.24 7.38
C GLY A 32 1.47 -21.66 7.12
N THR A 33 1.65 -22.56 8.08
CA THR A 33 1.27 -23.98 7.95
C THR A 33 -0.23 -24.22 7.80
N SER A 34 -1.07 -23.31 8.30
CA SER A 34 -2.54 -23.44 8.30
C SER A 34 -3.26 -22.18 7.82
N TYR A 35 -2.53 -21.18 7.31
CA TYR A 35 -3.13 -19.92 6.89
C TYR A 35 -2.27 -19.19 5.87
N MET A 36 -2.95 -18.35 5.07
CA MET A 36 -2.32 -17.33 4.24
C MET A 36 -2.78 -15.96 4.74
N ALA A 37 -1.82 -15.10 5.07
CA ALA A 37 -2.07 -13.69 5.31
C ALA A 37 -1.66 -12.87 4.08
N SER A 38 -2.51 -11.93 3.67
CA SER A 38 -2.26 -11.00 2.57
C SER A 38 -2.33 -9.56 3.08
N MET A 39 -1.42 -8.71 2.60
CA MET A 39 -1.41 -7.28 2.89
C MET A 39 -1.14 -6.51 1.61
N PHE A 40 -2.04 -5.59 1.26
CA PHE A 40 -1.86 -4.66 0.16
C PHE A 40 -1.51 -3.30 0.73
N ASN A 41 -0.45 -2.69 0.22
CA ASN A 41 0.12 -1.45 0.73
C ASN A 41 0.33 -0.45 -0.39
N TYR A 42 0.22 0.82 -0.08
CA TYR A 42 0.83 1.84 -0.89
C TYR A 42 2.36 1.75 -0.79
N LEU A 43 3.07 2.35 -1.75
CA LEU A 43 4.54 2.31 -1.80
C LEU A 43 5.22 2.95 -0.57
N ASN A 44 4.52 3.82 0.15
CA ASN A 44 5.00 4.40 1.42
C ASN A 44 4.78 3.48 2.64
N GLY A 45 4.25 2.26 2.42
CA GLY A 45 3.99 1.27 3.46
C GLY A 45 2.63 1.41 4.15
N GLU A 46 1.79 2.37 3.76
CA GLU A 46 0.45 2.50 4.33
C GLU A 46 -0.46 1.36 3.86
N ILE A 47 -1.11 0.70 4.81
CA ILE A 47 -1.96 -0.47 4.56
C ILE A 47 -3.24 -0.01 3.84
N ILE A 48 -3.52 -0.64 2.70
CA ILE A 48 -4.79 -0.53 1.96
C ILE A 48 -5.76 -1.59 2.47
N GLN A 49 -5.28 -2.83 2.57
CA GLN A 49 -6.09 -3.97 2.98
C GLN A 49 -5.21 -5.03 3.63
N TYR A 50 -5.75 -5.67 4.66
CA TYR A 50 -5.19 -6.86 5.28
C TYR A 50 -6.25 -7.96 5.31
N ASN A 51 -5.85 -9.20 5.04
CA ASN A 51 -6.73 -10.35 5.14
C ASN A 51 -5.95 -11.58 5.62
N ARG A 52 -6.65 -12.52 6.25
CA ARG A 52 -6.09 -13.78 6.71
C ARG A 52 -7.09 -14.90 6.48
N LYS A 53 -6.71 -15.86 5.65
CA LYS A 53 -7.55 -17.02 5.27
C LYS A 53 -6.92 -18.31 5.77
N PRO A 54 -7.70 -19.27 6.28
CA PRO A 54 -7.20 -20.61 6.57
C PRO A 54 -6.75 -21.30 5.27
N ILE A 55 -5.74 -22.17 5.39
CA ILE A 55 -5.34 -23.11 4.34
C ILE A 55 -5.89 -24.47 4.76
N GLU A 56 -6.94 -24.93 4.08
CA GLU A 56 -7.57 -26.22 4.38
C GLU A 56 -6.71 -27.40 3.92
N LYS A 57 -6.05 -27.24 2.77
CA LYS A 57 -5.13 -28.22 2.20
C LYS A 57 -3.84 -27.53 1.79
N PHE A 58 -2.77 -27.86 2.51
CA PHE A 58 -1.43 -27.32 2.29
C PHE A 58 -0.81 -27.96 1.03
N ASP A 59 -1.18 -27.41 -0.12
CA ASP A 59 -0.75 -27.82 -1.44
C ASP A 59 -0.40 -26.57 -2.25
N ILE A 60 0.70 -26.61 -3.00
CA ILE A 60 1.22 -25.42 -3.70
C ILE A 60 0.24 -24.89 -4.75
N LEU A 61 -0.52 -25.76 -5.42
CA LEU A 61 -1.50 -25.33 -6.43
C LEU A 61 -2.66 -24.61 -5.75
N ASN A 62 -3.12 -25.13 -4.60
CA ASN A 62 -4.13 -24.46 -3.79
C ASN A 62 -3.65 -23.08 -3.30
N ILE A 63 -2.41 -23.00 -2.81
CA ILE A 63 -1.83 -21.73 -2.34
C ILE A 63 -1.74 -20.72 -3.49
N MET A 64 -1.26 -21.13 -4.67
CA MET A 64 -1.20 -20.27 -5.86
C MET A 64 -2.60 -19.79 -6.29
N GLN A 65 -3.61 -20.66 -6.19
CA GLN A 65 -4.99 -20.29 -6.45
C GLN A 65 -5.50 -19.26 -5.44
N MET A 66 -5.26 -19.45 -4.14
CA MET A 66 -5.61 -18.50 -3.09
C MET A 66 -4.97 -17.12 -3.32
N ILE A 67 -3.68 -17.08 -3.71
CA ILE A 67 -2.97 -15.84 -4.06
C ILE A 67 -3.66 -15.15 -5.26
N LYS A 68 -3.95 -15.90 -6.33
CA LYS A 68 -4.60 -15.37 -7.54
C LYS A 68 -5.98 -14.78 -7.23
N GLU A 69 -6.76 -15.46 -6.40
CA GLU A 69 -8.08 -14.99 -5.95
C GLU A 69 -7.96 -13.71 -5.13
N GLU A 70 -6.98 -13.63 -4.25
CA GLU A 70 -6.76 -12.45 -3.42
C GLU A 70 -6.38 -11.22 -4.26
N ILE A 71 -5.47 -11.38 -5.24
CA ILE A 71 -5.11 -10.32 -6.18
C ILE A 71 -6.33 -9.88 -7.00
N LYS A 72 -7.14 -10.82 -7.49
CA LYS A 72 -8.36 -10.52 -8.27
C LYS A 72 -9.38 -9.74 -7.44
N ASN A 73 -9.60 -10.14 -6.19
CA ASN A 73 -10.52 -9.47 -5.28
C ASN A 73 -10.05 -8.05 -4.99
N PHE A 74 -8.76 -7.88 -4.73
CA PHE A 74 -8.18 -6.56 -4.49
C PHE A 74 -8.25 -5.65 -5.72
N SER A 75 -7.95 -6.17 -6.91
CA SER A 75 -8.07 -5.42 -8.17
C SER A 75 -9.51 -4.92 -8.39
N LYS A 76 -10.51 -5.74 -8.06
CA LYS A 76 -11.93 -5.34 -8.14
C LYS A 76 -12.25 -4.24 -7.13
N LEU A 77 -11.73 -4.33 -5.91
CA LEU A 77 -11.91 -3.29 -4.87
C LEU A 77 -11.28 -1.95 -5.29
N ILE A 78 -10.07 -1.97 -5.84
CA ILE A 78 -9.43 -0.75 -6.36
C ILE A 78 -10.27 -0.14 -7.49
N GLN A 79 -10.76 -0.94 -8.44
CA GLN A 79 -11.53 -0.43 -9.57
C GLN A 79 -12.81 0.28 -9.12
N LEU A 80 -13.51 -0.30 -8.13
CA LEU A 80 -14.70 0.31 -7.52
C LEU A 80 -14.37 1.62 -6.79
N ASN A 81 -13.27 1.66 -6.03
CA ASN A 81 -12.87 2.84 -5.26
C ASN A 81 -12.31 3.97 -6.14
N MET A 82 -11.82 3.66 -7.34
CA MET A 82 -11.27 4.62 -8.31
C MET A 82 -12.32 5.17 -9.28
N GLY A 83 -13.59 4.75 -9.17
CA GLY A 83 -14.72 5.36 -9.89
C GLY A 83 -14.72 5.14 -11.41
N TYR A 84 -14.30 3.97 -11.89
CA TYR A 84 -14.54 3.53 -13.28
C TYR A 84 -15.83 2.73 -13.40
#